data_AF-A0A6P8L2L1-F1
#
_entry.id   AF-A0A6P8L2L1-F1
#
_cell.length_a   1.000
_cell.length_b   1.000
_cell.length_c   1.000
_cell.angle_alpha   90.00
_cell.angle_beta   90.00
_cell.angle_gamma   90.00
#
_symmetry.space_group_name_H-M   'P 1'
#
loop_
_entity.id
_entity.type
_entity.pdbx_description
1 polymer ?
#
loop_
_entity_poly.entity_id
_entity_poly.type
_entity_poly.pdbx_seq_one_letter_code
_entity_poly.pdbx_strand_id
1 'polypeptide(L)'
;MPKIREYNEEEAMKLDECFKETLARVRPFVLALTSTESAKLCKVWLNKLNAVTSQRRLRNEYLTELFRQLKTGHVGGVFSRPPPNGFLLPLPKSYHMVPILRFMKFIVIKE
;
A
#
# COMPACT_ATOMS: atom_id res chain seq x y z
N MET A 1 -31.85 10.86 7.35
CA MET A 1 -31.16 10.15 6.25
C MET A 1 -29.91 9.46 6.79
N PRO A 2 -29.95 8.15 7.12
CA PRO A 2 -28.81 7.41 7.70
C PRO A 2 -27.86 6.77 6.66
N LYS A 3 -28.38 6.49 5.46
CA LYS A 3 -27.74 5.60 4.46
C LYS A 3 -26.36 6.04 3.92
N ILE A 4 -26.01 7.34 4.00
CA ILE A 4 -24.74 7.85 3.46
C ILE A 4 -23.57 7.60 4.42
N ARG A 5 -23.82 7.59 5.73
CA ARG A 5 -22.76 7.34 6.73
C ARG A 5 -22.35 5.88 6.76
N GLU A 6 -23.31 4.96 6.76
CA GLU A 6 -23.05 3.51 6.74
C GLU A 6 -22.25 3.08 5.50
N TYR A 7 -22.57 3.64 4.32
CA TYR A 7 -21.83 3.35 3.08
C TYR A 7 -20.34 3.77 3.17
N ASN A 8 -20.07 4.96 3.73
CA ASN A 8 -18.71 5.44 3.91
C ASN A 8 -17.92 4.61 4.94
N GLU A 9 -18.58 4.09 5.97
CA GLU A 9 -17.96 3.22 6.98
C GLU A 9 -17.64 1.83 6.41
N GLU A 10 -18.54 1.26 5.61
CA GLU A 10 -18.32 -0.01 4.91
C GLU A 10 -17.15 0.09 3.91
N GLU A 11 -17.08 1.16 3.12
CA GLU A 11 -15.93 1.42 2.24
C GLU A 11 -14.62 1.58 3.02
N ALA A 12 -14.65 2.27 4.16
CA ALA A 12 -13.47 2.44 5.00
C ALA A 12 -12.97 1.09 5.56
N MET A 13 -13.88 0.23 6.01
CA MET A 13 -13.55 -1.13 6.47
C MET A 13 -12.93 -1.97 5.35
N LYS A 14 -13.52 -1.97 4.15
CA LYS A 14 -12.97 -2.68 2.98
C LYS A 14 -11.55 -2.24 2.63
N LEU A 15 -11.26 -0.94 2.75
CA LEU A 15 -9.91 -0.42 2.51
C LEU A 15 -8.92 -0.83 3.62
N ASP A 16 -9.37 -0.90 4.88
CA ASP A 16 -8.52 -1.36 5.98
C ASP A 16 -8.24 -2.87 5.91
N GLU A 17 -9.21 -3.67 5.47
CA GLU A 17 -9.02 -5.10 5.21
C GLU A 17 -8.03 -5.34 4.05
N CYS A 18 -8.25 -4.68 2.91
CA CYS A 18 -7.35 -4.76 1.75
C CYS A 18 -5.91 -4.35 2.11
N PHE A 19 -5.74 -3.37 3.00
CA PHE A 19 -4.43 -2.99 3.51
C PHE A 19 -3.78 -4.13 4.29
N LYS A 20 -4.50 -4.75 5.24
CA LYS A 20 -3.98 -5.85 6.07
C LYS A 20 -3.58 -7.05 5.20
N GLU A 21 -4.42 -7.42 4.24
CA GLU A 21 -4.15 -8.52 3.32
C GLU A 21 -2.92 -8.26 2.46
N THR A 22 -2.82 -7.06 1.88
CA THR A 22 -1.68 -6.68 1.05
C THR A 22 -0.41 -6.62 1.91
N LEU A 23 -0.49 -6.13 3.14
CA LEU A 23 0.65 -6.03 4.06
C LEU A 23 1.18 -7.42 4.42
N ALA A 24 0.30 -8.38 4.69
CA ALA A 24 0.67 -9.76 4.95
C ALA A 24 1.44 -10.37 3.75
N ARG A 25 1.06 -10.03 2.52
CA ARG A 25 1.74 -10.47 1.30
C ARG A 25 3.06 -9.75 1.05
N VAL A 26 3.22 -8.51 1.50
CA VAL A 26 4.45 -7.69 1.33
C VAL A 26 5.56 -8.12 2.27
N ARG A 27 5.24 -8.47 3.52
CA ARG A 27 6.22 -8.78 4.58
C ARG A 27 7.30 -9.79 4.16
N PRO A 28 6.98 -10.94 3.54
CA PRO A 28 8.00 -11.91 3.11
C PRO A 28 9.01 -11.32 2.11
N PHE A 29 8.56 -10.46 1.20
CA PHE A 29 9.44 -9.85 0.20
C PHE A 29 10.41 -8.85 0.82
N VAL A 30 9.97 -8.10 1.83
CA VAL A 30 10.84 -7.17 2.57
C VAL A 30 11.90 -7.94 3.35
N LEU A 31 11.53 -9.07 3.96
CA LEU A 31 12.48 -9.92 4.69
C LEU A 31 13.49 -10.61 3.76
N ALA A 32 13.12 -10.85 2.50
CA ALA A 32 13.98 -11.47 1.50
C ALA A 32 14.94 -10.48 0.80
N LEU A 33 14.88 -9.18 1.13
CA LEU A 33 15.77 -8.18 0.53
C LEU A 33 17.21 -8.38 0.99
N THR A 34 18.13 -8.44 0.03
CA THR A 34 19.58 -8.53 0.29
C THR A 34 20.20 -7.18 0.65
N SER A 35 19.64 -6.08 0.14
CA SER A 35 20.10 -4.72 0.47
C SER A 35 19.53 -4.27 1.81
N THR A 36 20.42 -4.06 2.78
CA THR A 36 20.07 -3.54 4.12
C THR A 36 19.44 -2.14 4.03
N GLU A 37 19.89 -1.30 3.11
CA GLU A 37 19.35 0.05 2.91
C GLU A 37 17.92 -0.01 2.39
N SER A 38 17.67 -0.83 1.36
CA SER A 38 16.32 -1.04 0.82
C SER A 38 15.39 -1.64 1.86
N ALA A 39 15.85 -2.59 2.67
CA ALA A 39 15.07 -3.18 3.76
C ALA A 39 14.71 -2.12 4.83
N LYS A 40 15.65 -1.26 5.19
CA LYS A 40 15.42 -0.15 6.14
C LYS A 40 14.40 0.84 5.57
N LEU A 41 14.53 1.25 4.32
CA LEU A 41 13.57 2.16 3.67
C LEU A 41 12.17 1.54 3.60
N CYS A 42 12.07 0.27 3.21
CA CYS A 42 10.79 -0.45 3.22
C CYS A 42 10.16 -0.46 4.61
N LYS A 43 10.95 -0.73 5.66
CA LYS A 43 10.45 -0.70 7.06
C LYS A 43 9.91 0.68 7.44
N VAL A 44 10.61 1.76 7.11
CA VAL A 44 10.16 3.13 7.41
C VAL A 44 8.85 3.45 6.68
N TRP A 45 8.76 3.07 5.40
CA TRP A 45 7.53 3.24 4.61
C TRP A 45 6.37 2.41 5.16
N LEU A 46 6.56 1.13 5.50
CA LEU A 46 5.50 0.30 6.06
C LEU A 46 4.98 0.86 7.40
N ASN A 47 5.88 1.36 8.26
CA ASN A 47 5.48 2.02 9.51
C ASN A 47 4.64 3.27 9.23
N LYS A 48 5.06 4.11 8.27
CA LYS A 48 4.29 5.28 7.85
C LYS A 48 2.89 4.87 7.36
N LEU A 49 2.82 3.91 6.45
CA LEU A 49 1.56 3.47 5.87
C LEU A 49 0.62 2.89 6.93
N ASN A 50 1.16 2.12 7.88
CA ASN A 50 0.37 1.56 8.99
C ASN A 50 -0.23 2.65 9.91
N ALA A 51 0.41 3.81 10.03
CA ALA A 51 -0.09 4.93 10.82
C ALA A 51 -1.14 5.79 10.09
N VAL A 52 -1.27 5.66 8.77
CA VAL A 52 -2.19 6.50 7.98
C VAL A 52 -3.61 5.91 8.01
N THR A 53 -4.52 6.56 8.73
CA THR A 53 -5.94 6.17 8.80
C THR A 53 -6.86 7.13 8.06
N SER A 54 -6.44 8.38 7.83
CA SER A 54 -7.23 9.41 7.13
C SER A 54 -7.16 9.31 5.61
N GLN A 55 -6.08 8.74 5.05
CA GLN A 55 -5.87 8.62 3.60
C GLN A 55 -5.82 7.15 3.15
N ARG A 56 -6.83 6.35 3.54
CA ARG A 56 -6.85 4.89 3.31
C ARG A 56 -6.65 4.47 1.85
N ARG A 57 -7.31 5.14 0.89
CA ARG A 57 -7.15 4.85 -0.55
C ARG A 57 -5.70 5.02 -0.99
N LEU A 58 -5.13 6.20 -0.71
CA LEU A 58 -3.74 6.51 -1.06
C LEU A 58 -2.73 5.61 -0.32
N ARG A 59 -2.97 5.30 0.95
CA ARG A 59 -2.18 4.32 1.71
C ARG A 59 -2.13 2.98 0.97
N ASN A 60 -3.27 2.50 0.50
CA ASN A 60 -3.35 1.22 -0.20
C ASN A 60 -2.65 1.29 -1.56
N GLU A 61 -2.77 2.39 -2.31
CA GLU A 61 -2.04 2.60 -3.57
C GLU A 61 -0.52 2.52 -3.36
N TYR A 62 0.00 3.20 -2.33
CA TYR A 62 1.41 3.11 -1.96
C TYR A 62 1.83 1.68 -1.62
N LEU A 63 1.03 0.96 -0.84
CA LEU A 63 1.35 -0.41 -0.46
C LEU A 63 1.34 -1.35 -1.67
N THR A 64 0.39 -1.19 -2.58
CA THR A 64 0.33 -1.95 -3.84
C THR A 64 1.53 -1.65 -4.72
N GLU A 65 1.93 -0.39 -4.85
CA GLU A 65 3.09 -0.02 -5.68
C GLU A 65 4.40 -0.53 -5.06
N LEU A 66 4.55 -0.44 -3.73
CA LEU A 66 5.69 -1.04 -3.02
C LEU A 66 5.74 -2.55 -3.28
N PHE A 67 4.60 -3.24 -3.18
CA PHE A 67 4.51 -4.66 -3.45
C PHE A 67 4.94 -5.03 -4.88
N ARG A 68 4.50 -4.24 -5.86
CA ARG A 68 4.88 -4.42 -7.27
C ARG A 68 6.39 -4.30 -7.45
N GLN A 69 7.01 -3.28 -6.88
CA GLN A 69 8.45 -3.04 -6.94
C GLN A 69 9.26 -4.16 -6.28
N LEU A 70 8.82 -4.60 -5.10
CA LEU A 70 9.43 -5.73 -4.39
C LEU A 70 9.39 -7.02 -5.20
N LYS A 71 8.28 -7.30 -5.92
CA LYS A 71 8.21 -8.46 -6.83
C LYS A 71 9.18 -8.37 -8.00
N THR A 72 9.49 -7.17 -8.47
CA THR A 72 10.48 -6.94 -9.54
C THR A 72 11.92 -6.90 -9.04
N GLY A 73 12.15 -7.08 -7.73
CA GLY A 73 13.49 -7.07 -7.14
C GLY A 73 14.16 -5.69 -7.06
N HIS A 74 13.44 -4.61 -7.40
CA HIS A 74 13.98 -3.25 -7.41
C HIS A 74 13.03 -2.28 -6.72
N VAL A 75 13.51 -1.63 -5.66
CA VAL A 75 12.79 -0.59 -4.91
C VAL A 75 13.43 0.76 -5.24
N GLY A 76 12.63 1.68 -5.80
CA GLY A 76 13.12 2.96 -6.29
C GLY A 76 12.05 4.05 -6.29
N GLY A 77 12.33 5.17 -6.98
CA GLY A 77 11.40 6.28 -7.10
C GLY A 77 11.02 6.87 -5.73
N VAL A 78 9.73 6.97 -5.44
CA VAL A 78 9.23 7.48 -4.14
C VAL A 78 9.74 6.70 -2.94
N PHE A 79 10.09 5.41 -3.10
CA PHE A 79 10.61 4.56 -2.02
C PHE A 79 12.14 4.63 -1.86
N SER A 80 12.83 5.31 -2.76
CA SER A 80 14.29 5.55 -2.65
C SER A 80 14.65 6.53 -1.52
N ARG A 81 13.65 7.18 -0.93
CA ARG A 81 13.79 8.17 0.14
C ARG A 81 12.80 7.89 1.26
N PRO A 82 13.04 8.38 2.49
CA PRO A 82 12.06 8.33 3.55
C PRO A 82 10.73 9.00 3.15
N PRO A 83 9.58 8.53 3.67
CA PRO A 83 8.29 9.16 3.44
C PRO A 83 8.26 10.60 3.97
N PRO A 84 7.44 11.48 3.37
CA PRO A 84 7.28 12.84 3.86
C PRO A 84 6.67 12.87 5.26
N ASN A 85 7.02 13.92 6.01
CA ASN A 85 6.34 14.28 7.24
C ASN A 85 4.91 14.76 6.92
N GLY A 86 3.94 14.45 7.79
CA GLY A 86 2.54 14.83 7.56
C GLY A 86 1.78 13.91 6.61
N PHE A 87 1.01 14.46 5.68
CA PHE A 87 0.14 13.69 4.78
C PHE A 87 0.92 12.97 3.67
N LEU A 88 0.38 11.85 3.19
CA LEU A 88 0.83 11.22 1.95
C LEU A 88 0.51 12.13 0.77
N LEU A 89 1.46 12.24 -0.16
CA LEU A 89 1.27 12.95 -1.42
C LEU A 89 0.75 11.97 -2.47
N PRO A 90 -0.07 12.41 -3.44
CA PRO A 90 -0.50 11.54 -4.53
C PRO A 90 0.69 10.93 -5.26
N LEU A 91 0.60 9.65 -5.59
CA LEU A 91 1.61 9.02 -6.45
C LEU A 91 1.59 9.69 -7.85
N PRO A 92 2.75 9.86 -8.50
CA PRO A 92 2.79 10.31 -9.88
C PRO A 92 2.04 9.35 -10.81
N LYS A 93 1.44 9.88 -11.90
CA LYS A 93 0.66 9.13 -12.91
C LYS A 93 1.34 7.84 -13.42
N SER A 94 2.67 7.82 -13.47
CA SER A 94 3.48 6.64 -13.84
C SER A 94 3.29 5.42 -12.94
N TYR A 95 2.75 5.59 -11.73
CA TYR A 95 2.52 4.54 -10.75
C TYR A 95 1.07 4.04 -10.70
N HIS A 96 0.16 4.64 -11.47
CA HIS A 96 -1.28 4.28 -11.46
C HIS A 96 -1.63 3.06 -12.31
N MET A 97 -0.66 2.20 -12.64
CA MET A 97 -0.86 1.12 -13.62
C MET A 97 -1.73 -0.06 -13.13
N VAL A 98 -2.31 -0.01 -11.92
CA VAL A 98 -3.30 -1.00 -11.51
C VAL A 98 -4.48 -0.33 -10.79
N PRO A 99 -5.71 -0.40 -11.34
CA PRO A 99 -6.90 -0.06 -10.58
C PRO A 99 -6.95 -0.93 -9.33
N ILE A 100 -7.13 -0.33 -8.14
CA ILE A 100 -7.29 -1.05 -6.86
C ILE A 100 -8.38 -2.12 -6.99
N LEU A 101 -9.44 -1.83 -7.75
CA LEU A 101 -10.52 -2.76 -8.12
C LEU A 101 -10.05 -4.02 -8.84
N ARG A 102 -9.04 -3.93 -9.72
CA ARG A 102 -8.47 -5.10 -10.40
C ARG A 102 -7.62 -5.93 -9.44
N PHE A 103 -6.88 -5.27 -8.55
CA PHE A 103 -6.09 -5.94 -7.51
C PHE A 103 -6.97 -6.68 -6.51
N MET A 104 -8.10 -6.08 -6.09
CA MET A 104 -9.12 -6.78 -5.28
C MET A 104 -9.66 -8.03 -5.99
N LYS A 105 -9.88 -7.96 -7.31
CA LYS A 105 -10.25 -9.14 -8.10
C LYS A 105 -9.16 -10.23 -8.11
N PHE A 106 -7.88 -9.86 -8.16
CA PHE A 106 -6.75 -10.80 -8.02
C PHE A 106 -6.50 -11.27 -6.57
N ILE A 107 -7.02 -10.56 -5.57
CA ILE A 107 -6.97 -10.99 -4.18
C ILE A 107 -8.06 -12.04 -3.91
N VAL A 108 -9.25 -11.87 -4.51
CA VAL A 108 -10.40 -12.78 -4.38
C VAL A 108 -10.26 -14.04 -5.25
N ILE A 109 -9.57 -13.98 -6.39
CA ILE A 109 -9.28 -15.17 -7.21
C ILE A 109 -8.01 -15.85 -6.66
N LYS A 110 -8.15 -16.63 -5.60
CA LYS A 110 -7.16 -17.65 -5.23
C LYS A 110 -7.85 -18.81 -4.51
N GLU A 111 -8.45 -19.68 -5.31
CA GLU A 111 -8.38 -21.14 -5.11
C GLU A 111 -7.50 -21.71 -6.22
#